data_AF-A0A546Y057-F1
#
_entry.id   AF-A0A546Y057-F1
#
_cell.length_a   1.000
_cell.length_b   1.000
_cell.length_c   1.000
_cell.angle_alpha   90.00
_cell.angle_beta   90.00
_cell.angle_gamma   90.00
#
_symmetry.space_group_name_H-M   'P 1'
#
loop_
_entity.id
_entity.type
_entity.pdbx_description
1 polymer ?
#
loop_
_entity_poly.entity_id
_entity_poly.type
_entity_poly.pdbx_seq_one_letter_code
_entity_poly.pdbx_strand_id
1 'polypeptide(L)'
;MEFIYTESRKLQQAWVDFAKTFEPNFYVTLTDPTEPHLATMKEKLGRLCGRVDRAILGKKFARHLPEQRTDGIFFIEHVGSNIHAHGLLRVPKMSLDEFEALTKKQWHRVCRDGKYDLQEVYDCAGVASYCTKEITRYGFNPDQIAFTRDFMKEISN
;
A
#
# COMPACT_ATOMS: atom_id res chain seq x y z
N MET A 1 2.04 -19.92 -24.73
CA MET A 1 1.05 -19.39 -23.76
C MET A 1 1.33 -19.90 -22.35
N GLU A 2 1.57 -21.21 -22.18
CA GLU A 2 1.90 -21.86 -20.90
C GLU A 2 3.21 -21.36 -20.25
N PHE A 3 4.25 -21.04 -21.04
CA PHE A 3 5.50 -20.46 -20.55
C PHE A 3 5.31 -19.08 -19.92
N ILE A 4 4.56 -18.17 -20.58
CA ILE A 4 4.28 -16.81 -20.07
C ILE A 4 3.49 -16.90 -18.76
N TYR A 5 2.51 -17.79 -18.70
CA TYR A 5 1.72 -18.02 -17.49
C TYR A 5 2.56 -18.55 -16.32
N THR A 6 3.51 -19.46 -16.60
CA THR A 6 4.43 -20.01 -15.59
C THR A 6 5.37 -18.93 -15.02
N GLU A 7 5.91 -18.06 -15.88
CA GLU A 7 6.77 -16.97 -15.44
C GLU A 7 6.01 -15.89 -14.67
N SER A 8 4.78 -15.53 -15.09
CA SER A 8 3.94 -14.62 -14.33
C SER A 8 3.56 -15.16 -12.95
N ARG A 9 3.37 -16.47 -12.81
CA ARG A 9 3.13 -17.12 -11.51
C ARG A 9 4.36 -17.09 -10.61
N LYS A 10 5.56 -17.33 -11.16
CA LYS A 10 6.82 -17.16 -10.41
C LYS A 10 7.01 -15.72 -9.95
N LEU A 11 6.74 -14.74 -10.81
CA LEU A 11 6.81 -13.33 -10.47
C LEU A 11 5.79 -12.95 -9.38
N GLN A 12 4.55 -13.43 -9.50
CA GLN A 12 3.52 -13.24 -8.47
C GLN A 12 4.01 -13.80 -7.12
N GLN A 13 4.52 -15.03 -7.12
CA GLN A 13 5.04 -15.66 -5.91
C GLN A 13 6.21 -14.88 -5.30
N ALA A 14 7.13 -14.36 -6.14
CA ALA A 14 8.23 -13.52 -5.67
C ALA A 14 7.72 -12.23 -5.00
N TRP A 15 6.68 -11.59 -5.54
CA TRP A 15 6.04 -10.44 -4.89
C TRP A 15 5.34 -10.79 -3.59
N VAL A 16 4.68 -11.95 -3.53
CA VAL A 16 4.07 -12.48 -2.30
C VAL A 16 5.13 -12.67 -1.21
N ASP A 17 6.23 -13.33 -1.55
CA ASP A 17 7.32 -13.58 -0.61
C ASP A 17 8.02 -12.29 -0.18
N PHE A 18 8.18 -11.33 -1.10
CA PHE A 18 8.73 -10.02 -0.76
C PHE A 18 7.80 -9.21 0.15
N ALA A 19 6.49 -9.19 -0.12
CA ALA A 19 5.52 -8.48 0.72
C ALA A 19 5.51 -8.99 2.17
N LYS A 20 5.72 -10.30 2.37
CA LYS A 20 5.84 -10.91 3.71
C LYS A 20 7.02 -10.36 4.52
N THR A 21 8.10 -9.93 3.87
CA THR A 21 9.29 -9.38 4.56
C THR A 21 9.02 -8.06 5.28
N PHE A 22 7.92 -7.37 4.94
CA PHE A 22 7.50 -6.16 5.65
C PHE A 22 6.80 -6.47 6.98
N GLU A 23 6.45 -7.72 7.25
CA GLU A 23 5.67 -8.15 8.43
C GLU A 23 4.39 -7.32 8.63
N PRO A 24 3.51 -7.25 7.61
CA PRO A 24 2.33 -6.40 7.68
C PRO A 24 1.35 -6.91 8.74
N ASN A 25 0.84 -5.99 9.56
CA ASN A 25 -0.24 -6.24 10.51
C ASN A 25 -1.59 -5.71 10.00
N PHE A 26 -1.60 -4.87 8.97
CA PHE A 26 -2.82 -4.32 8.37
C PHE A 26 -2.83 -4.43 6.85
N TYR A 27 -4.04 -4.69 6.33
CA TYR A 27 -4.37 -4.65 4.93
C TYR A 27 -5.36 -3.50 4.69
N VAL A 28 -5.10 -2.66 3.69
CA VAL A 28 -5.96 -1.53 3.35
C VAL A 28 -6.32 -1.55 1.87
N THR A 29 -7.58 -1.26 1.55
CA THR A 29 -8.01 -0.92 0.20
C THR A 29 -8.41 0.53 0.14
N LEU A 30 -7.79 1.28 -0.77
CA LEU A 30 -8.07 2.68 -1.04
C LEU A 30 -8.55 2.81 -2.47
N THR A 31 -9.65 3.51 -2.71
CA THR A 31 -10.18 3.70 -4.08
C THR A 31 -10.35 5.17 -4.38
N ASP A 32 -10.17 5.54 -5.64
CA ASP A 32 -10.50 6.86 -6.14
C ASP A 32 -11.35 6.77 -7.42
N PRO A 33 -12.67 6.96 -7.31
CA PRO A 33 -13.54 6.87 -8.47
C PRO A 33 -13.45 8.09 -9.39
N THR A 34 -12.77 9.16 -8.98
CA THR A 34 -12.76 10.45 -9.69
C THR A 34 -11.50 10.69 -10.51
N GLU A 35 -10.45 9.92 -10.25
CA GLU A 35 -9.11 10.19 -10.77
C GLU A 35 -8.40 8.88 -11.15
N PRO A 36 -8.42 8.49 -12.43
CA PRO A 36 -7.94 7.18 -12.86
C PRO A 36 -6.42 7.09 -13.07
N HIS A 37 -5.67 8.18 -12.89
CA HIS A 37 -4.24 8.21 -13.22
C HIS A 37 -3.35 7.68 -12.09
N LEU A 38 -2.41 6.80 -12.46
CA LEU A 38 -1.44 6.18 -11.56
C LEU A 38 -0.59 7.20 -10.79
N ALA A 39 -0.08 8.23 -11.47
CA ALA A 39 0.76 9.26 -10.84
C ALA A 39 0.01 9.97 -9.71
N THR A 40 -1.25 10.33 -9.94
CA THR A 40 -2.08 11.00 -8.94
C THR A 40 -2.42 10.07 -7.77
N MET A 41 -2.66 8.77 -8.03
CA MET A 41 -2.83 7.79 -6.95
C MET A 41 -1.55 7.67 -6.10
N LYS A 42 -0.35 7.57 -6.71
CA LYS A 42 0.92 7.53 -5.97
C LYS A 42 1.15 8.80 -5.13
N GLU A 43 0.81 9.97 -5.66
CA GLU A 43 0.86 11.23 -4.89
C GLU A 43 -0.07 11.19 -3.67
N LYS A 44 -1.31 10.71 -3.85
CA LYS A 44 -2.29 10.54 -2.77
C LYS A 44 -1.79 9.55 -1.72
N LEU A 45 -1.21 8.41 -2.12
CA LEU A 45 -0.58 7.45 -1.22
C LEU A 45 0.55 8.09 -0.41
N GLY A 46 1.44 8.87 -1.03
CA GLY A 46 2.50 9.57 -0.32
C GLY A 46 1.97 10.59 0.69
N ARG A 47 0.94 11.37 0.33
CA ARG A 47 0.26 12.30 1.25
C ARG A 47 -0.40 11.56 2.42
N LEU A 48 -1.03 10.41 2.16
CA LEU A 48 -1.63 9.57 3.21
C LEU A 48 -0.55 9.05 4.17
N CYS A 49 0.50 8.42 3.65
CA CYS A 49 1.59 7.86 4.46
C CYS A 49 2.22 8.92 5.36
N GLY A 50 2.54 10.10 4.80
CA GLY A 50 3.09 11.21 5.59
C GLY A 50 2.12 11.74 6.66
N ARG A 51 0.80 11.75 6.40
CA ARG A 51 -0.21 12.15 7.39
C ARG A 51 -0.37 11.13 8.51
N VAL A 52 -0.38 9.84 8.17
CA VAL A 52 -0.43 8.74 9.13
C VAL A 52 0.80 8.76 10.02
N ASP A 53 2.01 8.75 9.45
CA ASP A 53 3.25 8.79 10.24
C ASP A 53 3.34 10.03 11.14
N ARG A 54 2.93 11.20 10.63
CA ARG A 54 2.89 12.42 11.45
C ARG A 54 1.90 12.33 12.62
N ALA A 55 0.80 11.61 12.44
CA ALA A 55 -0.18 11.42 13.50
C ALA A 55 0.32 10.43 14.56
N ILE A 56 1.02 9.37 14.14
CA ILE A 56 1.55 8.33 15.03
C ILE A 56 2.81 8.81 15.77
N LEU A 57 3.78 9.37 15.05
CA LEU A 57 5.12 9.70 15.56
C LEU A 57 5.30 11.20 15.86
N GLY A 58 4.29 12.02 15.57
CA GLY A 58 4.30 13.45 15.80
C GLY A 58 5.07 14.26 14.75
N LYS A 59 5.31 15.54 15.06
CA LYS A 59 5.85 16.53 14.10
C LYS A 59 7.24 16.16 13.54
N LYS A 60 8.02 15.37 14.27
CA LYS A 60 9.38 14.94 13.90
C LYS A 60 9.42 13.54 13.28
N PHE A 61 8.28 13.01 12.81
CA PHE A 61 8.19 11.67 12.18
C PHE A 61 9.27 11.40 11.13
N ALA A 62 9.67 12.42 10.35
CA ALA A 62 10.71 12.31 9.33
C ALA A 62 12.14 12.10 9.88
N ARG A 63 12.35 12.17 11.19
CA ARG A 63 13.63 11.83 11.84
C ARG A 63 13.69 10.38 12.34
N HIS A 64 12.58 9.67 12.27
CA HIS A 64 12.51 8.28 12.66
C HIS A 64 13.03 7.38 11.54
N LEU A 65 13.74 6.33 11.92
CA LEU A 65 14.24 5.32 11.00
C LEU A 65 13.06 4.58 10.34
N PRO A 66 13.21 4.03 9.12
CA PRO A 66 12.13 3.35 8.40
C PRO A 66 11.42 2.26 9.24
N GLU A 67 12.17 1.52 10.05
CA GLU A 67 11.64 0.47 10.93
C GLU A 67 10.77 0.98 12.09
N GLN A 68 10.87 2.28 12.40
CA GLN A 68 10.05 2.94 13.42
C GLN A 68 8.79 3.59 12.82
N ARG A 69 8.66 3.58 11.49
CA ARG A 69 7.58 4.21 10.73
C ARG A 69 6.62 3.17 10.16
N THR A 70 5.52 3.65 9.60
CA THR A 70 4.67 2.81 8.76
C THR A 70 5.47 2.34 7.56
N ASP A 71 5.57 1.03 7.38
CA ASP A 71 6.35 0.41 6.31
C ASP A 71 5.50 -0.59 5.53
N GLY A 72 5.77 -0.77 4.25
CA GLY A 72 4.95 -1.67 3.44
C GLY A 72 4.97 -1.39 1.95
N ILE A 73 4.01 -2.05 1.29
CA ILE A 73 3.88 -2.09 -0.17
C ILE A 73 2.42 -1.88 -0.57
N PHE A 74 2.21 -1.14 -1.64
CA PHE A 74 0.93 -0.97 -2.32
C PHE A 74 0.98 -1.58 -3.72
N PHE A 75 -0.07 -2.32 -4.05
CA PHE A 75 -0.36 -2.81 -5.40
C PHE A 75 -1.54 -2.03 -5.96
N ILE A 76 -1.34 -1.32 -7.07
CA ILE A 76 -2.33 -0.42 -7.66
C ILE A 76 -2.98 -1.11 -8.86
N GLU A 77 -4.28 -1.33 -8.79
CA GLU A 77 -5.06 -2.05 -9.81
C GLU A 77 -6.05 -1.08 -10.51
N HIS A 78 -6.62 -1.53 -11.63
CA HIS A 78 -7.64 -0.80 -12.43
C HIS A 78 -7.27 0.62 -12.88
N VAL A 79 -5.98 0.87 -13.19
CA VAL A 79 -5.50 2.13 -13.79
C VAL A 79 -6.29 2.45 -15.06
N GLY A 80 -6.70 3.70 -15.24
CA GLY A 80 -7.55 4.12 -16.36
C GLY A 80 -9.06 3.96 -16.11
N SER A 81 -9.47 3.42 -14.95
CA SER A 81 -10.88 3.30 -14.55
C SER A 81 -11.08 3.61 -13.06
N ASN A 82 -11.73 2.73 -12.29
CA ASN A 82 -11.89 2.90 -10.85
C ASN A 82 -10.62 2.45 -10.12
N ILE A 83 -9.60 3.29 -10.15
CA ILE A 83 -8.27 2.98 -9.60
C ILE A 83 -8.34 2.69 -8.10
N HIS A 84 -7.59 1.68 -7.67
CA HIS A 84 -7.55 1.22 -6.29
C HIS A 84 -6.15 0.78 -5.92
N ALA A 85 -5.78 1.04 -4.67
CA ALA A 85 -4.50 0.64 -4.09
C ALA A 85 -4.77 -0.32 -2.94
N HIS A 86 -4.20 -1.51 -3.06
CA HIS A 86 -4.19 -2.53 -2.03
C HIS A 86 -2.86 -2.46 -1.28
N GLY A 87 -2.90 -2.00 -0.04
CA GLY A 87 -1.72 -1.84 0.83
C GLY A 87 -1.59 -2.97 1.84
N LEU A 88 -0.38 -3.51 1.95
CA LEU A 88 0.06 -4.36 3.06
C LEU A 88 1.04 -3.56 3.90
N LEU A 89 0.63 -3.22 5.12
CA LEU A 89 1.32 -2.25 5.97
C LEU A 89 1.67 -2.86 7.32
N ARG A 90 2.90 -2.61 7.76
CA ARG A 90 3.33 -2.72 9.16
C ARG A 90 3.20 -1.36 9.81
N VAL A 91 2.34 -1.26 10.82
CA VAL A 91 2.08 -0.05 11.58
C VAL A 91 2.51 -0.26 13.04
N PRO A 92 3.38 0.58 13.61
CA PRO A 92 3.87 0.39 14.96
C PRO A 92 2.82 0.75 16.02
N LYS A 93 2.57 -0.18 16.96
CA LYS A 93 1.89 0.05 18.25
C LYS A 93 0.49 0.71 18.12
N MET A 94 -0.36 0.18 17.26
CA MET A 94 -1.73 0.66 17.09
C MET A 94 -2.70 -0.51 16.97
N SER A 95 -3.85 -0.43 17.64
CA SER A 95 -4.95 -1.38 17.46
C SER A 95 -5.68 -1.15 16.12
N LEU A 96 -6.46 -2.15 15.67
CA LEU A 96 -7.29 -2.02 14.47
C LEU A 96 -8.18 -0.78 14.53
N ASP A 97 -8.96 -0.60 15.60
CA ASP A 97 -9.92 0.50 15.73
C ASP A 97 -9.24 1.89 15.68
N GLU A 98 -8.10 2.03 16.36
CA GLU A 98 -7.31 3.27 16.33
C GLU A 98 -6.78 3.56 14.93
N PHE A 99 -6.25 2.54 14.25
CA PHE A 99 -5.69 2.70 12.91
C PHE A 99 -6.78 2.91 11.87
N GLU A 100 -7.93 2.29 12.04
CA GLU A 100 -9.11 2.47 11.20
C GLU A 100 -9.60 3.92 11.27
N ALA A 101 -9.87 4.41 12.48
CA ALA A 101 -10.34 5.77 12.71
C ALA A 101 -9.33 6.80 12.17
N LEU A 102 -8.04 6.59 12.39
CA LEU A 102 -6.98 7.46 11.89
C LEU A 102 -6.93 7.45 10.36
N THR A 103 -6.80 6.28 9.75
CA THR A 103 -6.55 6.14 8.32
C THR A 103 -7.76 6.56 7.51
N LYS A 104 -8.97 6.20 7.92
CA LYS A 104 -10.22 6.68 7.32
C LYS A 104 -10.29 8.21 7.29
N LYS A 105 -9.97 8.86 8.42
CA LYS A 105 -9.93 10.32 8.52
C LYS A 105 -8.87 10.94 7.64
N GLN A 106 -7.66 10.38 7.58
CA GLN A 106 -6.61 10.93 6.72
C GLN A 106 -6.87 10.67 5.24
N TRP A 107 -7.44 9.52 4.87
CA TRP A 107 -7.81 9.22 3.50
C TRP A 107 -8.87 10.18 3.00
N HIS A 108 -9.93 10.43 3.77
CA HIS A 108 -10.95 11.42 3.40
C HIS A 108 -10.39 12.84 3.20
N ARG A 109 -9.30 13.19 3.90
CA ARG A 109 -8.59 14.48 3.71
C ARG A 109 -7.73 14.51 2.45
N VAL A 110 -7.32 13.35 1.94
CA VAL A 110 -6.49 13.20 0.73
C VAL A 110 -7.37 13.01 -0.50
N CYS A 111 -8.41 12.20 -0.40
CA CYS A 111 -9.39 11.91 -1.42
C CYS A 111 -10.80 11.92 -0.77
N ARG A 112 -11.54 13.02 -0.99
CA ARG A 112 -12.84 13.25 -0.35
C ARG A 112 -13.88 12.19 -0.73
N ASP A 113 -13.89 11.81 -2.00
CA ASP A 113 -14.87 10.89 -2.58
C ASP A 113 -14.35 9.43 -2.64
N GLY A 114 -13.14 9.21 -2.08
CA GLY A 114 -12.50 7.90 -2.07
C GLY A 114 -13.11 6.96 -1.04
N LYS A 115 -13.20 5.68 -1.40
CA LYS A 115 -13.61 4.62 -0.46
C LYS A 115 -12.40 4.00 0.23
N TYR A 116 -12.68 3.39 1.37
CA TYR A 116 -11.70 2.86 2.29
C TYR A 116 -12.25 1.56 2.91
N ASP A 117 -11.38 0.56 3.01
CA ASP A 117 -11.60 -0.67 3.77
C ASP A 117 -10.29 -1.07 4.45
N LEU A 118 -10.33 -1.53 5.69
CA LEU A 118 -9.15 -1.92 6.48
C LEU A 118 -9.44 -3.19 7.27
N GLN A 119 -8.46 -4.08 7.28
CA GLN A 119 -8.54 -5.37 7.94
C GLN A 119 -7.21 -5.69 8.63
N GLU A 120 -7.24 -6.47 9.70
CA GLU A 120 -6.04 -7.10 10.25
C GLU A 120 -5.54 -8.21 9.31
N VAL A 121 -4.22 -8.38 9.24
CA VAL A 121 -3.62 -9.45 8.44
C VAL A 121 -3.44 -10.70 9.29
N TYR A 122 -4.30 -11.69 9.09
CA TYR A 122 -4.18 -13.02 9.69
C TYR A 122 -3.49 -14.04 8.77
N ASP A 123 -3.69 -13.91 7.45
CA ASP A 123 -3.02 -14.70 6.42
C ASP A 123 -2.29 -13.77 5.44
N CYS A 124 -1.04 -13.44 5.77
CA CYS A 124 -0.24 -12.55 4.93
C CYS A 124 -0.03 -13.11 3.52
N ALA A 125 0.11 -14.42 3.35
CA ALA A 125 0.35 -15.02 2.05
C ALA A 125 -0.91 -14.95 1.17
N GLY A 126 -2.08 -15.28 1.73
CA GLY A 126 -3.36 -15.16 1.05
C GLY A 126 -3.68 -13.73 0.64
N VAL A 127 -3.51 -12.76 1.54
CA VAL A 127 -3.75 -11.33 1.23
C VAL A 127 -2.76 -10.83 0.19
N ALA A 128 -1.47 -11.14 0.30
CA ALA A 128 -0.49 -10.74 -0.71
C ALA A 128 -0.77 -11.39 -2.08
N SER A 129 -1.23 -12.64 -2.11
CA SER A 129 -1.65 -13.30 -3.35
C SER A 129 -2.86 -12.59 -3.98
N TYR A 130 -3.81 -12.15 -3.15
CA TYR A 130 -4.95 -11.35 -3.58
C TYR A 130 -4.54 -9.99 -4.17
N CYS A 131 -3.64 -9.26 -3.49
CA CYS A 131 -3.13 -7.96 -3.95
C CYS A 131 -2.33 -8.05 -5.26
N THR A 132 -1.77 -9.23 -5.55
CA THR A 132 -0.91 -9.47 -6.72
C THR A 132 -1.65 -10.21 -7.85
N LYS A 133 -2.97 -10.40 -7.75
CA LYS A 133 -3.74 -11.21 -8.71
C LYS A 133 -3.62 -10.70 -10.16
N GLU A 134 -3.51 -9.38 -10.35
CA GLU A 134 -3.37 -8.78 -11.68
C GLU A 134 -1.97 -8.99 -12.31
N ILE A 135 -0.95 -9.36 -11.53
CA ILE A 135 0.40 -9.70 -12.07
C ILE A 135 0.33 -10.91 -13.00
N THR A 136 -0.59 -11.83 -12.73
CA THR A 136 -0.81 -13.03 -13.57
C THR A 136 -1.67 -12.77 -14.81
N ARG A 137 -2.21 -11.56 -14.95
CA ARG A 137 -3.02 -11.13 -16.10
C ARG A 137 -2.14 -10.35 -17.08
N TYR A 138 -2.58 -10.27 -18.34
CA TYR A 138 -1.85 -9.53 -19.38
C TYR A 138 -1.70 -8.05 -18.99
N GLY A 139 -0.47 -7.51 -19.11
CA GLY A 139 -0.23 -6.07 -18.99
C GLY A 139 0.25 -5.56 -17.62
N PHE A 140 0.82 -6.41 -16.76
CA PHE A 140 1.46 -5.95 -15.51
C PHE A 140 2.49 -4.85 -15.81
N ASN A 141 2.27 -3.67 -15.22
CA ASN A 141 3.24 -2.58 -15.21
C ASN A 141 3.88 -2.47 -13.81
N PRO A 142 5.20 -2.66 -13.66
CA PRO A 142 5.90 -2.46 -12.39
C PRO A 142 5.65 -1.11 -11.72
N ASP A 143 5.33 -0.06 -12.48
CA ASP A 143 5.02 1.27 -11.94
C ASP A 143 3.76 1.28 -11.05
N GLN A 144 2.89 0.27 -11.20
CA GLN A 144 1.71 0.03 -10.37
C GLN A 144 2.05 -0.45 -8.96
N ILE A 145 3.33 -0.58 -8.63
CA ILE A 145 3.80 -0.88 -7.28
C ILE A 145 4.37 0.40 -6.66
N ALA A 146 4.05 0.62 -5.39
CA ALA A 146 4.60 1.71 -4.60
C ALA A 146 4.99 1.22 -3.21
N PHE A 147 6.18 1.57 -2.76
CA PHE A 147 6.62 1.34 -1.40
C PHE A 147 6.29 2.55 -0.54
N THR A 148 5.95 2.35 0.72
CA THR A 148 5.84 3.48 1.67
C THR A 148 7.16 4.27 1.74
N ARG A 149 8.29 3.56 1.56
CA ARG A 149 9.65 4.10 1.53
C ARG A 149 9.89 5.05 0.35
N ASP A 150 9.18 4.90 -0.76
CA ASP A 150 9.26 5.82 -1.91
C ASP A 150 8.85 7.25 -1.52
N PHE A 151 8.05 7.38 -0.46
CA PHE A 151 7.53 8.66 0.04
C PHE A 151 8.33 9.21 1.22
N MET A 152 9.38 8.51 1.64
CA MET A 152 10.25 8.96 2.72
C MET A 152 11.40 9.79 2.14
N LYS A 153 11.74 10.90 2.79
CA LYS A 153 13.02 11.56 2.52
C LYS A 153 14.12 10.74 3.15
N GLU A 154 15.21 10.51 2.42
CA GLU A 154 16.41 9.89 2.98
C GLU A 154 16.91 10.69 4.18
N ILE A 155 17.18 9.99 5.27
CA ILE A 155 17.89 10.53 6.42
C ILE A 155 19.34 10.13 6.21
N SER A 156 20.17 11.04 5.70
CA SER A 156 21.62 10.83 5.69
C SER A 156 22.11 10.96 7.14
N ASN A 157 22.79 9.92 7.64
CA ASN A 157 23.53 9.98 8.89
C ASN A 157 24.78 10.87 8.75
#